data_AF-A0A6I2VX88-F1
#
_entry.id   AF-A0A6I2VX88-F1
#
_cell.length_a   1.000
_cell.length_b   1.000
_cell.length_c   1.000
_cell.angle_alpha   90.00
_cell.angle_beta   90.00
_cell.angle_gamma   90.00
#
_symmetry.space_group_name_H-M   'P 1'
#
loop_
_entity.id
_entity.type
_entity.pdbx_description
1 polymer ?
#
loop_
_entity_poly.entity_id
_entity_poly.type
_entity_poly.pdbx_seq_one_letter_code
_entity_poly.pdbx_strand_id
1 'polypeptide(L)'
;MNENYGVHVVKFPANWTLRFVVAVLASALLMSGAIVGMAPQAWRILNAHEEVPVELGGFGGLATRSQILGVNGQQVGVFELENSQPLLIEQVPAHVVAALLAVE
;
A
#
# COMPACT_ATOMS: atom_id res chain seq x y z
N MET A 1 -51.15 -56.54 -12.47
CA MET A 1 -51.91 -55.33 -12.12
C MET A 1 -51.87 -55.17 -10.61
N ASN A 2 -51.64 -53.93 -10.16
CA ASN A 2 -51.74 -53.39 -8.80
C ASN A 2 -50.49 -53.41 -7.91
N GLU A 3 -49.64 -52.42 -8.20
CA GLU A 3 -49.01 -51.51 -7.23
C GLU A 3 -49.81 -51.39 -5.92
N ASN A 4 -49.17 -51.67 -4.77
CA ASN A 4 -49.59 -51.17 -3.45
C ASN A 4 -48.47 -51.33 -2.41
N TYR A 5 -47.29 -50.78 -2.69
CA TYR A 5 -46.23 -50.56 -1.69
C TYR A 5 -45.92 -49.06 -1.61
N GLY A 6 -46.89 -48.26 -1.22
CA GLY A 6 -46.72 -46.83 -0.95
C GLY A 6 -46.36 -46.59 0.52
N VAL A 7 -45.08 -46.39 0.82
CA VAL A 7 -44.69 -45.82 2.13
C VAL A 7 -45.20 -44.39 2.15
N HIS A 8 -46.28 -44.13 2.89
CA HIS A 8 -46.75 -42.77 3.13
C HIS A 8 -45.77 -42.04 4.04
N VAL A 9 -44.83 -41.31 3.43
CA VAL A 9 -43.97 -40.37 4.14
C VAL A 9 -44.84 -39.19 4.57
N VAL A 10 -45.27 -39.19 5.83
CA VAL A 10 -46.00 -38.07 6.42
C VAL A 10 -45.04 -36.87 6.51
N LYS A 11 -45.13 -35.96 5.55
CA LYS A 11 -44.39 -34.69 5.57
C LYS A 11 -45.03 -33.76 6.61
N PHE A 12 -44.54 -33.83 7.85
CA PHE A 12 -44.92 -32.85 8.87
C PHE A 12 -44.45 -31.44 8.46
N PRO A 13 -45.34 -30.45 8.32
CA PRO A 13 -44.98 -29.09 7.90
C PRO A 13 -44.02 -28.41 8.89
N ALA A 14 -44.06 -28.82 10.16
CA ALA A 14 -43.16 -28.36 11.21
C ALA A 14 -41.68 -28.59 10.87
N ASN A 15 -41.34 -29.69 10.18
CA ASN A 15 -39.96 -29.98 9.77
C ASN A 15 -39.45 -29.01 8.69
N TRP A 16 -40.35 -28.56 7.81
CA TRP A 16 -40.00 -27.59 6.76
C TRP A 16 -39.79 -26.20 7.36
N THR A 17 -40.69 -25.76 8.24
CA THR A 17 -40.58 -24.46 8.91
C THR A 17 -39.33 -24.39 9.78
N LEU A 18 -39.00 -25.44 10.53
CA LEU A 18 -37.79 -25.50 11.35
C LEU A 18 -36.52 -25.35 10.49
N ARG A 19 -36.45 -26.08 9.37
CA ARG A 19 -35.32 -25.99 8.43
C ARG A 19 -35.18 -24.59 7.84
N PHE A 20 -36.32 -23.96 7.51
CA PHE A 20 -36.34 -22.60 7.00
C PHE A 20 -35.80 -21.59 8.02
N VAL A 21 -36.25 -21.65 9.27
CA VAL A 21 -35.77 -20.76 10.34
C VAL A 21 -34.27 -20.93 10.57
N VAL A 22 -33.78 -22.18 10.61
CA VAL A 22 -32.34 -22.46 10.76
C VAL A 22 -31.54 -21.88 9.58
N ALA A 23 -32.02 -22.02 8.35
CA ALA A 23 -31.36 -21.47 7.16
C ALA A 23 -31.29 -19.94 7.19
N VAL A 24 -32.36 -19.27 7.63
CA VAL A 24 -32.40 -17.81 7.77
C VAL A 24 -31.41 -17.34 8.83
N LEU A 25 -31.39 -17.99 10.01
CA LEU A 25 -30.46 -17.64 11.09
C LEU A 25 -29.00 -17.88 10.71
N ALA A 26 -28.70 -19.00 10.05
CA ALA A 26 -27.36 -19.29 9.55
C ALA A 26 -26.90 -18.24 8.52
N SER A 27 -27.81 -17.84 7.61
CA SER A 27 -27.52 -16.81 6.60
C SER A 27 -27.26 -15.44 7.26
N ALA A 28 -28.07 -15.08 8.26
CA ALA A 28 -27.89 -13.84 9.02
C ALA A 28 -26.52 -13.82 9.72
N LEU A 29 -26.16 -14.90 10.42
CA LEU A 29 -24.87 -15.03 11.11
C LEU A 29 -23.69 -14.96 10.14
N LEU A 30 -23.79 -15.64 8.99
CA LEU A 30 -22.75 -15.61 7.96
C LEU A 30 -22.56 -14.19 7.42
N MET A 31 -23.65 -13.49 7.12
CA MET A 31 -23.59 -12.11 6.61
C MET A 31 -22.99 -11.15 7.64
N SER A 32 -23.41 -11.27 8.91
CA SER A 32 -22.83 -10.47 10.00
C SER A 32 -21.33 -10.72 10.16
N GLY A 33 -20.88 -11.98 10.15
CA GLY A 33 -19.47 -12.33 10.23
C GLY A 33 -18.65 -11.77 9.06
N ALA A 34 -19.18 -11.84 7.83
CA ALA A 34 -18.53 -11.29 6.65
C ALA A 34 -18.37 -9.76 6.74
N ILE A 35 -19.41 -9.04 7.18
CA ILE A 35 -19.36 -7.58 7.35
C ILE A 35 -18.34 -7.20 8.42
N VAL A 36 -18.34 -7.86 9.58
CA VAL A 36 -17.39 -7.59 10.67
C VAL A 36 -15.95 -7.87 10.22
N GLY A 37 -15.72 -8.93 9.44
CA GLY A 37 -14.40 -9.24 8.89
C GLY A 37 -13.92 -8.23 7.83
N MET A 38 -14.83 -7.75 6.99
CA MET A 38 -14.50 -6.79 5.93
C MET A 38 -14.33 -5.36 6.43
N ALA A 39 -15.08 -4.95 7.46
CA ALA A 39 -15.16 -3.56 7.91
C ALA A 39 -13.80 -2.88 8.19
N PRO A 40 -12.82 -3.51 8.88
CA PRO A 40 -11.52 -2.88 9.11
C PRO A 40 -10.74 -2.62 7.82
N GLN A 41 -10.82 -3.53 6.84
CA GLN A 41 -10.12 -3.37 5.56
C GLN A 41 -10.79 -2.30 4.70
N ALA A 42 -12.13 -2.30 4.66
CA ALA A 42 -12.88 -1.25 3.99
C ALA A 42 -12.57 0.13 4.59
N TRP A 43 -12.50 0.23 5.92
CA TRP A 43 -12.14 1.46 6.62
C TRP A 43 -10.73 1.94 6.25
N ARG A 44 -9.75 1.02 6.23
CA ARG A 44 -8.38 1.33 5.83
C ARG A 44 -8.28 1.83 4.40
N ILE A 45 -9.03 1.24 3.47
CA ILE A 45 -9.04 1.67 2.06
C ILE A 45 -9.63 3.07 1.93
N LEU A 46 -10.76 3.33 2.60
CA LEU A 46 -11.42 4.64 2.58
C LEU A 46 -10.57 5.74 3.20
N ASN A 47 -9.75 5.40 4.20
CA ASN A 47 -8.83 6.31 4.89
C ASN A 47 -7.37 6.08 4.49
N ALA A 48 -7.10 5.47 3.34
CA ALA A 48 -5.73 5.19 2.89
C ALA A 48 -4.99 6.45 2.44
N HIS A 49 -5.73 7.52 2.19
CA HIS A 49 -5.20 8.80 1.75
C HIS A 49 -4.94 9.70 2.96
N GLU A 50 -3.68 10.12 3.11
CA GLU A 50 -3.27 11.14 4.07
C GLU A 50 -2.75 12.33 3.26
N GLU A 51 -3.55 13.39 3.20
CA GLU A 51 -3.30 14.58 2.36
C GLU A 51 -2.50 15.63 3.11
N VAL A 52 -1.48 15.22 3.88
CA VAL A 52 -0.57 16.19 4.52
C VAL A 52 0.30 16.79 3.42
N PRO A 53 0.13 18.09 3.08
CA PRO A 53 0.95 18.70 2.06
C PRO A 53 2.38 18.71 2.54
N VAL A 54 3.27 18.12 1.74
CA VAL A 54 4.70 18.27 1.97
C VAL A 54 5.04 19.72 1.68
N GLU A 55 5.51 20.44 2.71
CA GLU A 55 6.10 21.77 2.56
C GLU A 55 7.31 21.65 1.64
N LEU A 56 7.10 21.92 0.35
CA LEU A 56 8.18 22.02 -0.61
C LEU A 56 8.88 23.36 -0.36
N GLY A 57 10.17 23.30 -0.02
CA GLY A 57 11.01 24.49 -0.05
C GLY A 57 10.95 25.15 -1.43
N GLY A 58 11.25 26.46 -1.50
CA GLY A 58 11.28 27.18 -2.76
C GLY A 58 12.15 26.47 -3.81
N PHE A 59 11.83 26.64 -5.09
CA PHE A 59 12.58 26.07 -6.20
C PHE A 59 14.08 26.38 -6.07
N GLY A 60 14.87 25.37 -5.73
CA GLY A 60 16.31 25.41 -5.94
C GLY A 60 16.55 25.44 -7.43
N GLY A 61 17.32 26.42 -7.92
CA GLY A 61 17.56 26.62 -9.35
C GLY A 61 18.03 25.35 -10.09
N LEU A 62 18.00 25.37 -11.42
CA LEU A 62 18.13 24.19 -12.32
C LEU A 62 19.35 23.26 -12.08
N ALA A 63 20.37 23.72 -11.36
CA ALA A 63 21.55 22.93 -10.99
C ALA A 63 21.56 22.47 -9.52
N THR A 64 20.45 22.64 -8.80
CA THR A 64 20.37 22.28 -7.37
C THR A 64 20.22 20.79 -7.21
N ARG A 65 21.10 20.21 -6.40
CA ARG A 65 21.06 18.82 -5.95
C ARG A 65 19.67 18.44 -5.43
N SER A 66 19.04 17.47 -6.10
CA SER A 66 17.75 16.91 -5.68
C SER A 66 17.98 15.70 -4.79
N GLN A 67 17.37 15.67 -3.60
CA GLN A 67 17.49 14.57 -2.65
C GLN A 67 16.18 13.78 -2.59
N ILE A 68 16.28 12.46 -2.66
CA ILE A 68 15.13 11.57 -2.46
C ILE A 68 15.18 11.10 -1.01
N LEU A 69 14.09 11.33 -0.27
CA LEU A 69 13.96 10.92 1.11
C LEU A 69 12.95 9.77 1.22
N GLY A 70 13.30 8.75 2.01
CA GLY A 70 12.38 7.69 2.42
C GLY A 70 11.43 8.15 3.53
N VAL A 71 10.45 7.31 3.87
CA VAL A 71 9.40 7.61 4.86
C VAL A 71 9.91 7.98 6.26
N ASN A 72 11.13 7.55 6.62
CA ASN A 72 11.78 7.87 7.89
C ASN A 72 12.70 9.10 7.81
N GLY A 73 12.64 9.88 6.72
CA GLY A 73 13.55 11.00 6.46
C GLY A 73 14.98 10.59 6.06
N GLN A 74 15.25 9.29 5.87
CA GLN A 74 16.54 8.79 5.40
C GLN A 74 16.71 9.08 3.91
N GLN A 75 17.87 9.59 3.52
CA GLN A 75 18.20 9.81 2.11
C GLN A 75 18.36 8.47 1.39
N VAL A 76 17.52 8.22 0.38
CA VAL A 76 17.54 7.01 -0.45
C VAL A 76 18.20 7.24 -1.81
N GLY A 77 18.38 8.50 -2.21
CA GLY A 77 19.02 8.82 -3.49
C GLY A 77 19.32 10.30 -3.65
N VAL A 78 20.15 10.60 -4.64
CA VAL A 78 20.50 11.96 -5.06
C VAL A 78 20.51 12.01 -6.58
N PHE A 79 19.93 13.06 -7.13
CA PHE A 79 20.07 13.43 -8.52
C PHE A 79 20.76 14.79 -8.64
N GLU A 80 21.81 14.83 -9.45
CA GLU A 80 22.59 16.02 -9.75
C GLU A 80 23.05 15.91 -11.20
N LEU A 81 22.70 16.90 -12.02
CA LEU A 81 23.03 16.89 -13.45
C LEU A 81 24.52 17.17 -13.67
N GLU A 82 25.06 18.15 -12.94
CA GLU A 82 26.47 18.52 -12.98
C GLU A 82 26.98 18.68 -11.55
N ASN A 83 27.85 17.75 -11.13
CA ASN A 83 28.55 17.83 -9.84
C ASN A 83 29.84 18.64 -10.02
N SER A 84 29.68 19.92 -10.35
CA SER A 84 30.79 20.87 -10.50
C SER A 84 30.90 21.70 -9.22
N GLN A 85 31.94 21.44 -8.42
CA GLN A 85 32.24 22.27 -7.25
C GLN A 85 33.38 23.22 -7.59
N PRO A 86 33.10 24.53 -7.78
CA PRO A 86 34.15 25.50 -8.05
C PRO A 86 35.06 25.59 -6.83
N LEU A 87 36.37 25.47 -7.09
CA LEU A 87 37.42 25.56 -6.10
C LEU A 87 38.43 26.60 -6.56
N LEU A 88 38.99 27.38 -5.62
CA LEU A 88 40.11 28.26 -5.93
C LEU A 88 41.36 27.41 -6.18
N ILE A 89 42.23 27.84 -7.09
CA ILE A 89 43.48 27.12 -7.39
C ILE A 89 44.37 26.97 -6.15
N GLU A 90 44.32 27.95 -5.24
CA GLU A 90 45.03 27.98 -3.97
C GLU A 90 44.60 26.87 -2.99
N GLN A 91 43.39 26.33 -3.19
CA GLN A 91 42.83 25.24 -2.38
C GLN A 91 43.18 23.85 -2.96
N VAL A 92 43.74 23.79 -4.17
CA VAL A 92 44.18 22.53 -4.80
C VAL A 92 45.53 22.12 -4.18
N PRO A 93 45.65 20.91 -3.63
CA PRO A 93 46.92 20.44 -3.08
C PRO A 93 48.04 20.42 -4.13
N ALA A 94 49.24 20.87 -3.76
CA ALA A 94 50.37 21.01 -4.68
C ALA A 94 50.73 19.72 -5.45
N HIS A 95 50.54 18.56 -4.81
CA HIS A 95 50.79 17.27 -5.45
C HIS A 95 49.78 16.93 -6.58
N VAL A 96 48.54 17.42 -6.49
CA VAL A 96 47.52 17.25 -7.54
C VAL A 96 47.86 18.12 -8.75
N VAL A 97 48.29 19.36 -8.52
CA VAL A 97 48.76 20.26 -9.58
C VAL A 97 49.97 19.66 -10.29
N ALA A 98 50.96 19.18 -9.54
CA ALA A 98 52.14 18.54 -10.09
C ALA A 98 51.80 17.26 -10.90
N ALA A 99 50.80 16.48 -10.46
CA ALA A 99 50.36 15.29 -11.18
C ALA A 99 49.70 15.63 -12.52
N LEU A 100 48.85 16.66 -12.57
CA LEU A 100 48.24 17.14 -13.82
C LEU A 100 49.32 17.67 -14.79
N LEU A 101 50.25 18.51 -14.29
CA LEU A 101 51.36 19.04 -15.08
C LEU A 101 52.34 17.98 -15.61
N ALA A 102 52.37 16.80 -14.99
CA ALA A 102 53.22 15.70 -15.46
C ALA A 102 52.55 14.85 -16.56
N VAL A 103 51.23 14.97 -16.71
CA VAL A 103 50.45 14.26 -17.75
C VAL A 103 50.35 15.09 -19.03
N GLU A 104 50.25 16.41 -18.92
CA GLU A 104 50.31 17.33 -20.06
C GLU A 104 51.73 17.47 -20.63
#